data_AF-A0A2N3VRP6-F1
#
_entry.id   AF-A0A2N3VRP6-F1
#
_cell.length_a   1.000
_cell.length_b   1.000
_cell.length_c   1.000
_cell.angle_alpha   90.00
_cell.angle_beta   90.00
_cell.angle_gamma   90.00
#
_symmetry.space_group_name_H-M   'P 1'
#
loop_
_entity.id
_entity.type
_entity.pdbx_description
1 polymer ?
#
loop_
_entity_poly.entity_id
_entity_poly.type
_entity_poly.pdbx_seq_one_letter_code
_entity_poly.pdbx_strand_id
1 'polypeptide(L)'
;MTPLPRPGYLFDELRTLLAPVQELQRRHQQRLDAHRTMGEEVIEEQYAAYDDARLETALEASDTLDTLVAQLEVLVADPPRRAFTLALRGPGADEGQLPWLFVVNGADLDDAYQKLSQLPSFQQWLDDVRSPGTSRHGEEDLVAGQSHPGVRGPGTYIDLRREQARVLARRARACGPLLPPAPPPSAPGRAR
;
A
#
# COMPACT_ATOMS: atom_id res chain seq x y z
N MET A 1 8.10 8.94 28.94
CA MET A 1 8.04 7.48 28.76
C MET A 1 7.22 7.20 27.52
N THR A 2 7.86 6.93 26.39
CA THR A 2 7.21 6.63 25.12
C THR A 2 6.67 5.19 25.19
N PRO A 3 5.36 4.94 25.02
CA PRO A 3 4.84 3.59 25.09
C PRO A 3 5.39 2.76 23.93
N LEU A 4 6.02 1.64 24.25
CA LEU A 4 6.48 0.67 23.26
C LEU A 4 5.29 0.17 22.43
N PRO A 5 5.41 0.13 21.09
CA PRO A 5 4.34 -0.33 20.22
C PRO A 5 4.02 -1.81 20.49
N ARG A 6 2.74 -2.12 20.65
CA ARG A 6 2.30 -3.51 20.84
C ARG A 6 2.58 -4.33 19.56
N PRO A 7 3.22 -5.50 19.66
CA PRO A 7 3.72 -6.27 18.51
C PRO A 7 2.64 -6.89 17.60
N GLY A 8 1.35 -6.88 17.96
CA GLY A 8 0.30 -7.58 17.21
C GLY A 8 0.00 -7.03 15.81
N TYR A 9 0.19 -5.73 15.59
CA TYR A 9 -0.23 -5.05 14.35
C TYR A 9 0.65 -5.38 13.13
N LEU A 10 1.96 -5.50 13.33
CA LEU A 10 2.90 -5.89 12.26
C LEU A 10 2.62 -7.30 11.75
N PHE A 11 2.18 -8.21 12.64
CA PHE A 11 1.81 -9.57 12.25
C PHE A 11 0.54 -9.62 11.39
N ASP A 12 -0.44 -8.74 11.64
CA ASP A 12 -1.66 -8.67 10.83
C ASP A 12 -1.38 -8.08 9.43
N GLU A 13 -0.50 -7.09 9.33
CA GLU A 13 -0.02 -6.51 8.07
C GLU A 13 0.76 -7.56 7.25
N LEU A 14 1.69 -8.28 7.88
CA LEU A 14 2.43 -9.38 7.24
C LEU A 14 1.52 -10.52 6.78
N ARG A 15 0.49 -10.87 7.56
CA ARG A 15 -0.53 -11.85 7.15
C ARG A 15 -1.31 -11.39 5.93
N THR A 16 -1.61 -10.10 5.84
CA THR A 16 -2.31 -9.52 4.67
C THR A 16 -1.46 -9.61 3.41
N LEU A 17 -0.13 -9.48 3.54
CA LEU A 17 0.81 -9.64 2.42
C LEU A 17 1.03 -11.11 2.03
N LEU A 18 0.90 -12.05 2.96
CA LEU A 18 1.17 -13.46 2.70
C LEU A 18 0.08 -14.15 1.86
N ALA A 19 -1.19 -13.80 2.07
CA ALA A 19 -2.30 -14.48 1.40
C ALA A 19 -2.27 -14.40 -0.15
N PRO A 20 -1.99 -13.23 -0.78
CA PRO A 20 -1.84 -13.14 -2.23
C PRO A 20 -0.68 -13.99 -2.79
N VAL A 21 0.41 -14.12 -2.04
CA VAL A 21 1.61 -14.87 -2.45
C VAL A 21 1.34 -16.37 -2.41
N GLN A 22 0.65 -16.84 -1.37
CA GLN A 22 0.22 -18.23 -1.27
C GLN A 22 -0.74 -18.62 -2.39
N GLU A 23 -1.66 -17.71 -2.74
CA GLU A 23 -2.58 -17.92 -3.86
C GLU A 23 -1.84 -17.94 -5.21
N LEU A 24 -0.87 -17.04 -5.40
CA LEU A 24 0.00 -17.04 -6.59
C LEU A 24 0.74 -18.37 -6.73
N GLN A 25 1.40 -18.82 -5.65
CA GLN A 25 2.12 -20.08 -5.61
C GLN A 25 1.20 -21.25 -5.96
N ARG A 26 0.00 -21.30 -5.37
CA ARG A 26 -0.99 -22.36 -5.64
C ARG A 26 -1.38 -22.38 -7.12
N ARG A 27 -1.66 -21.22 -7.71
CA ARG A 27 -2.02 -21.11 -9.14
C ARG A 27 -0.88 -21.52 -10.05
N HIS A 28 0.35 -21.09 -9.76
CA HIS A 28 1.54 -21.47 -10.53
C HIS A 28 1.76 -22.98 -10.48
N GLN A 29 1.65 -23.58 -9.30
CA GLN A 29 1.77 -25.02 -9.12
C GLN A 29 0.71 -25.76 -9.93
N GLN A 30 -0.57 -25.36 -9.83
CA GLN A 30 -1.66 -25.96 -10.62
C GLN A 30 -1.43 -25.86 -12.13
N ARG A 31 -0.85 -24.75 -12.59
CA ARG A 31 -0.55 -24.53 -14.01
C ARG A 31 0.57 -25.43 -14.51
N LEU A 32 1.60 -25.65 -13.70
CA LEU A 32 2.71 -26.56 -14.04
C LEU A 32 2.31 -28.02 -13.92
N ASP A 33 1.48 -28.37 -12.94
CA ASP A 33 1.01 -29.74 -12.72
C ASP A 33 0.11 -30.25 -13.86
N ALA A 34 -0.56 -29.35 -14.59
CA ALA A 34 -1.34 -29.70 -15.78
C ALA A 34 -0.49 -30.36 -16.89
N HIS A 35 0.83 -30.16 -16.85
CA HIS A 35 1.78 -30.68 -17.84
C HIS A 35 2.65 -31.82 -17.29
N ARG A 36 2.37 -32.28 -16.05
CA ARG A 36 3.11 -33.35 -15.39
C ARG A 36 2.26 -34.61 -15.29
N THR A 37 2.93 -35.74 -15.32
CA THR A 37 2.35 -37.04 -15.00
C THR A 37 2.20 -37.21 -13.49
N MET A 38 1.50 -38.28 -13.06
CA MET A 38 1.40 -38.65 -11.64
C MET A 38 2.76 -38.92 -10.96
N GLY A 39 3.85 -39.08 -11.73
CA GLY A 39 5.22 -39.25 -11.23
C GLY A 39 6.06 -37.96 -11.23
N GLU A 40 5.43 -36.79 -11.35
CA GLU A 40 6.07 -35.47 -11.46
C GLU A 40 6.93 -35.24 -12.72
N GLU A 41 7.05 -36.24 -13.60
CA GLU A 41 7.72 -36.10 -14.90
C GLU A 41 6.84 -35.29 -15.87
N VAL A 42 7.47 -34.36 -16.60
CA VAL A 42 6.80 -33.57 -17.64
C VAL A 42 6.41 -34.51 -18.78
N ILE A 43 5.16 -34.40 -19.24
CA ILE A 43 4.66 -35.17 -20.38
C ILE A 43 5.46 -34.75 -21.62
N GLU A 44 6.10 -35.70 -22.31
CA GLU A 44 7.08 -35.42 -23.37
C GLU A 44 6.48 -34.59 -24.51
N GLU A 45 5.22 -34.84 -24.89
CA GLU A 45 4.52 -34.05 -25.91
C GLU A 45 4.15 -32.63 -25.46
N GLN A 46 4.20 -32.36 -24.15
CA GLN A 46 3.84 -31.06 -23.57
C GLN A 46 5.05 -30.25 -23.14
N TYR A 47 6.28 -30.71 -23.40
CA TYR A 47 7.49 -30.03 -22.90
C TYR A 47 7.58 -28.56 -23.33
N ALA A 48 7.23 -28.24 -24.58
CA ALA A 48 7.22 -26.86 -25.06
C ALA A 48 6.19 -26.00 -24.32
N ALA A 49 4.97 -26.51 -24.13
CA ALA A 49 3.91 -25.82 -23.39
C ALA A 49 4.26 -25.66 -21.90
N TYR A 50 4.93 -26.65 -21.32
CA TYR A 50 5.44 -26.60 -19.96
C TYR A 50 6.51 -25.52 -19.80
N ASP A 51 7.45 -25.40 -20.75
CA ASP A 51 8.52 -24.40 -20.68
C ASP A 51 7.96 -22.98 -20.86
N ASP A 52 6.97 -22.79 -21.74
CA ASP A 52 6.24 -21.52 -21.87
C ASP A 52 5.50 -21.16 -20.57
N ALA A 53 4.76 -22.11 -19.98
CA ALA A 53 4.07 -21.91 -18.70
C ALA A 53 5.06 -21.62 -17.56
N ARG A 54 6.22 -22.28 -17.55
CA ARG A 54 7.30 -22.04 -16.60
C ARG A 54 7.89 -20.64 -16.76
N LEU A 55 8.10 -20.18 -17.99
CA LEU A 55 8.59 -18.83 -18.26
C LEU A 55 7.59 -17.77 -17.80
N GLU A 56 6.32 -17.91 -18.17
CA GLU A 56 5.27 -16.96 -17.78
C GLU A 56 5.09 -16.89 -16.25
N THR A 57 5.07 -18.05 -15.58
CA THR A 57 4.96 -18.08 -14.11
C THR A 57 6.18 -17.49 -13.44
N ALA A 58 7.39 -17.69 -13.98
CA ALA A 58 8.61 -17.05 -13.47
C ALA A 58 8.59 -15.53 -13.63
N LEU A 59 8.13 -15.01 -14.77
CA LEU A 59 7.98 -13.57 -15.00
C LEU A 59 6.96 -12.96 -14.02
N GLU A 60 5.79 -13.58 -13.89
CA GLU A 60 4.75 -13.12 -12.96
C GLU A 60 5.21 -13.17 -11.49
N ALA A 61 5.99 -14.20 -11.12
CA ALA A 61 6.60 -14.30 -9.80
C ALA A 61 7.62 -13.18 -9.55
N SER A 62 8.44 -12.84 -10.56
CA SER A 62 9.38 -11.72 -10.48
C SER A 62 8.66 -10.38 -10.26
N ASP A 63 7.65 -10.08 -11.07
CA ASP A 63 6.86 -8.84 -10.94
C ASP A 63 6.15 -8.74 -9.59
N THR A 64 5.67 -9.89 -9.09
CA THR A 64 5.05 -9.97 -7.76
C THR A 64 6.09 -9.74 -6.66
N LEU A 65 7.29 -10.30 -6.78
CA LEU A 65 8.38 -10.11 -5.81
C LEU A 65 8.78 -8.64 -5.72
N ASP A 66 8.94 -7.95 -6.85
CA ASP A 66 9.23 -6.51 -6.88
C ASP A 66 8.14 -5.70 -6.16
N THR A 67 6.87 -6.07 -6.38
CA THR A 67 5.73 -5.44 -5.70
C THR A 67 5.76 -5.69 -4.19
N LEU A 68 6.08 -6.91 -3.75
CA LEU A 68 6.19 -7.27 -2.33
C LEU A 68 7.34 -6.54 -1.65
N VAL A 69 8.50 -6.46 -2.29
CA VAL A 69 9.66 -5.73 -1.76
C VAL A 69 9.29 -4.27 -1.54
N ALA A 70 8.67 -3.61 -2.52
CA ALA A 70 8.21 -2.24 -2.38
C ALA A 70 7.18 -2.06 -1.24
N GLN A 71 6.28 -3.03 -1.05
CA GLN A 71 5.30 -3.00 0.05
C GLN A 71 5.96 -3.20 1.42
N LEU A 72 6.93 -4.12 1.52
CA LEU A 72 7.68 -4.36 2.75
C LEU A 72 8.56 -3.16 3.12
N GLU A 73 9.23 -2.54 2.15
CA GLU A 73 10.00 -1.31 2.34
C GLU A 73 9.14 -0.19 2.94
N VAL A 74 7.89 -0.05 2.48
CA VAL A 74 6.94 0.92 3.06
C VAL A 74 6.57 0.59 4.50
N LEU A 75 6.47 -0.70 4.85
CA LEU A 75 6.14 -1.16 6.20
C LEU A 75 7.28 -1.01 7.19
N VAL A 76 8.52 -1.23 6.75
CA VAL A 76 9.72 -1.12 7.59
C VAL A 76 10.38 0.25 7.53
N ALA A 77 9.90 1.16 6.67
CA ALA A 77 10.38 2.52 6.59
C ALA A 77 10.30 3.19 7.98
N ASP A 78 11.38 3.85 8.39
CA ASP A 78 11.41 4.69 9.58
C ASP A 78 10.96 6.11 9.22
N PRO A 79 9.97 6.71 9.91
CA PRO A 79 9.13 6.12 10.95
C PRO A 79 8.08 5.12 10.41
N PRO A 80 7.80 4.01 11.14
CA PRO A 80 6.90 2.95 10.70
C PRO A 80 5.53 3.54 10.44
N ARG A 81 5.07 3.42 9.19
CA ARG A 81 3.75 3.89 8.78
C ARG A 81 2.70 2.99 9.43
N ARG A 82 1.91 3.56 10.33
CA ARG A 82 0.87 2.85 11.07
C ARG A 82 -0.48 3.43 10.73
N ALA A 83 -1.52 2.62 10.82
CA ALA A 83 -2.89 3.11 10.73
C ALA A 83 -3.18 4.06 11.90
N PHE A 84 -3.84 5.18 11.61
CA PHE A 84 -4.42 6.12 12.56
C PHE A 84 -5.88 6.33 12.20
N THR A 85 -6.73 6.39 13.21
CA THR A 85 -8.11 6.86 13.07
C THR A 85 -8.15 8.34 13.44
N LEU A 86 -8.55 9.18 12.51
CA LEU A 86 -8.76 10.61 12.68
C LEU A 86 -10.26 10.87 12.76
N ALA A 87 -10.69 11.51 13.84
CA ALA A 87 -12.08 11.91 14.05
C ALA A 87 -12.24 13.37 13.66
N LEU A 88 -13.06 13.67 12.66
CA LEU A 88 -13.35 15.03 12.22
C LEU A 88 -14.79 15.43 12.50
N ARG A 89 -15.01 16.68 12.91
CA ARG A 89 -16.35 17.23 13.04
C ARG A 89 -17.01 17.31 11.66
N GLY A 90 -18.21 16.75 11.56
CA GLY A 90 -19.05 16.91 10.38
C GLY A 90 -20.04 18.07 10.53
N PRO A 91 -20.69 18.49 9.43
CA PRO A 91 -21.83 19.41 9.50
C PRO A 91 -22.94 18.75 10.35
N GLY A 92 -23.35 19.44 11.43
CA GLY A 92 -24.26 18.89 12.44
C GLY A 92 -23.59 18.45 13.75
N ALA A 93 -22.28 18.66 13.91
CA ALA A 93 -21.60 18.48 15.20
C ALA A 93 -22.23 19.35 16.31
N ASP A 94 -22.66 20.57 15.98
CA ASP A 94 -23.36 21.48 16.90
C ASP A 94 -24.76 20.97 17.29
N GLU A 95 -25.32 20.02 16.53
CA GLU A 95 -26.58 19.33 16.79
C GLU A 95 -26.38 17.97 17.47
N GLY A 96 -25.15 17.64 17.89
CA GLY A 96 -24.82 16.41 18.60
C GLY A 96 -24.54 15.20 17.71
N GLN A 97 -24.30 15.38 16.41
CA GLN A 97 -23.87 14.27 15.53
C GLN A 97 -22.48 13.74 15.90
N LEU A 98 -22.28 12.45 15.68
CA LEU A 98 -20.99 11.78 15.87
C LEU A 98 -19.96 12.27 14.84
N PRO A 99 -18.66 12.30 15.20
CA PRO A 99 -17.63 12.69 14.27
C PRO A 99 -17.46 11.64 13.15
N TRP A 100 -16.99 12.12 12.01
CA TRP A 100 -16.61 11.29 10.89
C TRP A 100 -15.24 10.66 11.16
N LEU A 101 -15.13 9.36 10.98
CA LEU A 101 -13.92 8.61 11.27
C LEU A 101 -13.20 8.25 9.97
N PHE A 102 -12.00 8.78 9.80
CA PHE A 102 -11.13 8.49 8.65
C PHE A 102 -9.95 7.65 9.09
N VAL A 103 -9.59 6.65 8.28
CA VAL A 103 -8.42 5.80 8.55
C VAL A 103 -7.37 6.06 7.49
N VAL A 104 -6.17 6.46 7.94
CA VAL A 104 -5.00 6.76 7.10
C VAL A 104 -3.74 6.23 7.75
N ASN A 105 -2.66 6.12 6.99
CA ASN A 105 -1.35 5.73 7.52
C ASN A 105 -0.50 6.96 7.85
N GLY A 106 0.07 7.01 9.04
CA GLY A 106 0.95 8.08 9.52
C GLY A 106 2.11 7.57 10.36
N ALA A 107 3.03 8.46 10.71
CA ALA A 107 4.07 8.25 11.71
C ALA A 107 3.53 8.55 13.12
N ASP A 108 2.75 9.62 13.20
CA ASP A 108 2.02 10.12 14.36
C ASP A 108 0.67 10.71 13.89
N LEU A 109 -0.10 11.30 14.81
CA LEU A 109 -1.39 11.89 14.50
C LEU A 109 -1.30 13.12 13.57
N ASP A 110 -0.24 13.91 13.71
CA ASP A 110 -0.06 15.14 12.93
C ASP A 110 0.30 14.80 11.48
N ASP A 111 1.23 13.86 11.28
CA ASP A 111 1.56 13.32 9.96
C ASP A 111 0.36 12.60 9.34
N ALA A 112 -0.41 11.85 10.12
CA ALA A 112 -1.65 11.24 9.64
C ALA A 112 -2.63 12.32 9.14
N TYR A 113 -2.83 13.41 9.89
CA TYR A 113 -3.71 14.51 9.49
C TYR A 113 -3.19 15.24 8.25
N GLN A 114 -1.89 15.52 8.18
CA GLN A 114 -1.26 16.11 6.99
C GLN A 114 -1.39 15.22 5.75
N LYS A 115 -1.35 13.90 5.92
CA LYS A 115 -1.54 12.96 4.82
C LYS A 115 -2.99 12.89 4.39
N LEU A 116 -3.93 12.84 5.33
CA LEU A 116 -5.37 12.90 5.07
C LEU A 116 -5.71 14.16 4.25
N SER A 117 -5.20 15.32 4.65
CA SER A 117 -5.46 16.58 3.96
C SER A 117 -4.89 16.64 2.53
N GLN A 118 -4.01 15.73 2.14
CA GLN A 118 -3.50 15.64 0.77
C GLN A 118 -4.30 14.67 -0.12
N LEU A 119 -5.27 13.93 0.44
CA LEU A 119 -5.99 12.91 -0.32
C LEU A 119 -7.16 13.52 -1.11
N PRO A 120 -7.28 13.24 -2.42
CA PRO A 120 -8.38 13.70 -3.26
C PRO A 120 -9.77 13.37 -2.69
N SER A 121 -10.01 12.15 -2.22
CA SER A 121 -11.33 11.79 -1.67
C SER A 121 -11.67 12.55 -0.39
N PHE A 122 -10.68 12.93 0.41
CA PHE A 122 -10.89 13.78 1.57
C PHE A 122 -11.20 15.23 1.17
N GLN A 123 -10.51 15.77 0.17
CA GLN A 123 -10.80 17.09 -0.38
C GLN A 123 -12.20 17.15 -0.99
N GLN A 124 -12.60 16.12 -1.72
CA GLN A 124 -13.96 16.01 -2.24
C GLN A 124 -14.99 15.95 -1.11
N TRP A 125 -14.74 15.15 -0.07
CA TRP A 125 -15.60 15.13 1.10
C TRP A 125 -15.74 16.52 1.72
N LEU A 126 -14.63 17.25 1.92
CA LEU A 126 -14.65 18.62 2.43
C LEU A 126 -15.53 19.53 1.57
N ASP A 127 -15.46 19.42 0.25
CA ASP A 127 -16.28 20.21 -0.66
C ASP A 127 -17.77 19.82 -0.60
N ASP A 128 -18.08 18.53 -0.44
CA ASP A 128 -19.44 18.02 -0.33
C ASP A 128 -20.12 18.43 0.99
N VAL A 129 -19.36 18.52 2.10
CA VAL A 129 -19.88 18.96 3.40
C VAL A 129 -19.81 20.47 3.63
N ARG A 130 -19.13 21.24 2.78
CA ARG A 130 -19.09 22.71 2.86
C ARG A 130 -20.43 23.32 2.47
N SER A 131 -21.06 24.00 3.42
CA SER A 131 -22.07 25.00 3.09
C SER A 131 -21.40 26.28 2.58
N PRO A 132 -21.95 26.96 1.56
CA PRO A 132 -21.38 28.21 1.07
C PRO A 132 -21.42 29.29 2.18
N GLY A 133 -20.26 29.62 2.75
CA GLY A 133 -20.10 30.68 3.75
C GLY A 133 -19.20 30.37 4.95
N THR A 134 -18.89 29.10 5.22
CA THR A 134 -17.99 28.70 6.32
C THR A 134 -16.54 28.63 5.85
N SER A 135 -15.90 29.80 5.77
CA SER A 135 -14.46 29.92 5.52
C SER A 135 -13.69 29.74 6.83
N ARG A 136 -13.44 28.49 7.24
CA ARG A 136 -12.34 28.11 8.16
C ARG A 136 -12.33 26.60 8.31
N HIS A 137 -11.31 25.95 7.78
CA HIS A 137 -10.89 24.63 8.26
C HIS A 137 -9.40 24.68 8.56
N GLY A 138 -9.07 24.34 9.80
CA GLY A 138 -7.74 24.26 10.39
C GLY A 138 -7.71 23.04 11.33
N GLU A 139 -6.77 22.96 12.28
CA GLU A 139 -6.78 21.91 13.32
C GLU A 139 -8.08 21.86 14.15
N GLU A 140 -8.92 22.90 14.07
CA GLU A 140 -10.17 23.08 14.83
C GLU A 140 -11.25 22.01 14.53
N ASP A 141 -11.15 21.30 13.40
CA ASP A 141 -12.10 20.24 13.02
C ASP A 141 -11.70 18.86 13.54
N LEU A 142 -10.44 18.70 13.95
CA LEU A 142 -9.94 17.44 14.50
C LEU A 142 -10.43 17.28 15.94
N VAL A 143 -11.21 16.22 16.19
CA VAL A 143 -11.60 15.81 17.53
C VAL A 143 -10.45 14.99 18.12
N ALA A 144 -9.43 15.68 18.62
CA ALA A 144 -8.18 15.06 19.12
C ALA A 144 -8.45 13.97 20.17
N GLY A 145 -9.42 14.16 21.07
CA GLY A 145 -9.79 13.18 22.10
C GLY A 145 -10.41 11.88 21.57
N GLN A 146 -10.87 11.86 20.31
CA GLN A 146 -11.42 10.68 19.65
C GLN A 146 -10.51 10.14 18.53
N SER A 147 -9.45 10.88 18.19
CA SER A 147 -8.43 10.44 17.25
C SER A 147 -7.39 9.57 17.96
N HIS A 148 -6.96 8.48 17.34
CA HIS A 148 -6.06 7.53 17.99
C HIS A 148 -5.26 6.68 17.00
N PRO A 149 -4.12 6.11 17.43
CA PRO A 149 -3.44 5.08 16.66
C PRO A 149 -4.30 3.82 16.55
N GLY A 150 -4.23 3.17 15.38
CA GLY A 150 -4.98 1.98 15.01
C GLY A 150 -6.45 2.23 14.67
N VAL A 151 -7.16 1.17 14.32
CA VAL A 151 -8.62 1.14 14.13
C VAL A 151 -9.21 0.42 15.33
N ARG A 152 -10.02 1.10 16.16
CA ARG A 152 -10.53 0.56 17.43
C ARG A 152 -12.01 0.23 17.33
N GLY A 153 -12.37 -1.03 17.58
CA GLY A 153 -13.75 -1.46 17.77
C GLY A 153 -14.60 -1.48 16.48
N PRO A 154 -15.83 -2.01 16.56
CA PRO A 154 -16.79 -1.94 15.47
C PRO A 154 -17.32 -0.50 15.30
N GLY A 155 -17.32 -0.02 14.06
CA GLY A 155 -17.78 1.32 13.69
C GLY A 155 -17.76 1.53 12.17
N THR A 156 -18.35 2.62 11.70
CA THR A 156 -18.29 3.02 10.28
C THR A 156 -17.07 3.91 10.08
N TYR A 157 -16.10 3.42 9.31
CA TYR A 157 -14.86 4.13 9.00
C TYR A 157 -14.75 4.40 7.50
N ILE A 158 -14.24 5.56 7.14
CA ILE A 158 -13.80 5.88 5.79
C ILE A 158 -12.31 5.53 5.69
N ASP A 159 -12.01 4.34 5.15
CA ASP A 159 -10.62 3.87 5.01
C ASP A 159 -9.98 4.37 3.71
N LEU A 160 -9.08 5.34 3.83
CA LEU A 160 -8.38 5.96 2.70
C LEU A 160 -6.95 5.45 2.52
N ARG A 161 -6.52 4.43 3.29
CA ARG A 161 -5.14 3.88 3.18
C ARG A 161 -4.83 3.33 1.79
N ARG A 162 -5.83 2.76 1.11
CA ARG A 162 -5.68 2.27 -0.28
C ARG A 162 -5.44 3.40 -1.27
N GLU A 163 -6.15 4.52 -1.11
CA GLU A 163 -5.93 5.72 -1.93
C GLU A 163 -4.53 6.29 -1.67
N GLN A 164 -4.16 6.39 -0.39
CA GLN A 164 -2.83 6.85 0.02
C GLN A 164 -1.72 6.01 -0.62
N ALA A 165 -1.84 4.67 -0.62
CA ALA A 165 -0.89 3.79 -1.29
C ALA A 165 -0.79 4.06 -2.80
N ARG A 166 -1.92 4.32 -3.47
CA ARG A 166 -1.94 4.67 -4.90
C ARG A 166 -1.27 6.02 -5.18
N VAL A 167 -1.51 7.03 -4.35
CA VAL A 167 -0.89 8.35 -4.47
C VAL A 167 0.64 8.24 -4.29
N LEU A 168 1.09 7.47 -3.31
CA LEU A 168 2.51 7.20 -3.09
C LEU A 168 3.15 6.46 -4.25
N ALA A 169 2.51 5.39 -4.75
CA ALA A 169 2.98 4.64 -5.91
C ALA A 169 3.08 5.53 -7.17
N ARG A 170 2.12 6.44 -7.39
CA ARG A 170 2.19 7.43 -8.47
C ARG A 170 3.36 8.40 -8.30
N ARG A 171 3.57 8.93 -7.08
CA ARG A 171 4.71 9.81 -6.78
C ARG A 171 6.05 9.10 -7.00
N ALA A 172 6.19 7.86 -6.54
CA ALA A 172 7.38 7.04 -6.76
C ALA A 172 7.67 6.83 -8.25
N ARG A 173 6.63 6.53 -9.05
CA ARG A 173 6.75 6.41 -10.52
C ARG A 173 7.12 7.73 -11.21
N ALA A 174 6.64 8.86 -10.71
CA ALA A 174 6.95 10.19 -11.25
C ALA A 174 8.39 10.64 -10.97
N CYS A 175 9.02 10.14 -9.89
CA CYS A 175 10.43 10.41 -9.60
C CYS A 175 11.43 9.61 -10.46
N GLY A 176 10.96 8.63 -11.24
CA GLY A 176 11.76 7.86 -12.20
C GLY A 176 12.84 6.98 -11.55
N PRO A 177 13.25 5.87 -12.19
CA PRO A 177 14.49 5.21 -11.81
C PRO A 177 15.65 6.16 -12.11
N LEU A 178 16.54 6.35 -11.13
CA LEU A 178 17.88 6.89 -11.38
C LEU A 178 18.49 6.06 -12.50
N LEU A 179 18.64 6.65 -13.68
CA LEU A 179 19.30 6.03 -14.82
C LEU A 179 20.65 5.44 -14.35
N PRO A 180 20.98 4.20 -14.71
CA PRO A 180 22.30 3.67 -14.41
C PRO A 180 23.38 4.58 -15.02
N PRO A 181 24.53 4.77 -14.35
CA PRO A 181 25.60 5.61 -14.86
C PRO A 181 25.99 5.14 -16.26
N ALA A 182 26.07 6.09 -17.20
CA ALA A 182 26.44 5.81 -18.57
C ALA A 182 27.74 5.01 -18.62
N PRO A 183 27.84 3.97 -19.47
CA PRO A 183 29.05 3.20 -19.60
C PRO A 183 30.20 4.13 -20.03
N PRO A 184 31.43 3.94 -19.49
CA PRO A 184 32.57 4.77 -19.87
C PRO A 184 32.82 4.65 -21.39
N PRO A 185 33.26 5.73 -22.06
CA PRO A 185 33.50 5.72 -23.49
C PRO A 185 34.58 4.67 -23.82
N SER A 186 34.23 3.73 -24.71
CA SER A 186 35.16 2.75 -25.26
C SER A 186 36.37 3.46 -25.85
N ALA A 187 37.56 3.13 -25.32
CA ALA A 187 38.83 3.63 -25.84
C ALA A 187 38.98 3.23 -27.33
N PRO A 188 39.61 4.09 -28.17
CA PRO A 188 39.77 3.81 -29.58
C PRO A 188 40.64 2.56 -29.77
N GLY A 189 40.07 1.56 -30.43
CA GLY A 189 40.75 0.34 -30.82
C GLY A 189 41.97 0.68 -31.68
N ARG A 190 43.15 0.25 -31.22
CA ARG A 190 44.39 0.30 -31.98
C ARG A 190 44.27 -0.70 -33.13
N ALA A 191 44.16 -0.19 -34.35
CA ALA A 191 44.34 -0.99 -35.55
C ALA A 191 45.73 -1.63 -35.56
N ARG A 192 45.77 -2.94 -35.75
CA ARG A 192 46.91 -3.67 -36.31
C ARG A 192 46.38 -4.75 -37.23
#